data_AF-A0A922M7P9-F1
#
_entry.id   AF-A0A922M7P9-F1
#
_cell.length_a   1.000
_cell.length_b   1.000
_cell.length_c   1.000
_cell.angle_alpha   90.00
_cell.angle_beta   90.00
_cell.angle_gamma   90.00
#
_symmetry.space_group_name_H-M   'P 1'
#
loop_
_entity.id
_entity.type
_entity.pdbx_description
1 polymer ?
#
loop_
_entity_poly.entity_id
_entity_poly.type
_entity_poly.pdbx_seq_one_letter_code
_entity_poly.pdbx_strand_id
1 'polypeptide(L)'
;MHYSEELNGDRVWMNMHNKTHSEIIKWIDVLRTQQGDNSSTRLRKYQYTDYPSIQGPWTPFTFKNPALNTAQLPSQTFGANDRLPMTATEQLRLMFEAQKLGKNEELKTAE
;
A
#
# COMPACT_ATOMS: atom_id res chain seq x y z
N MET A 1 -45.12 18.05 9.66
CA MET A 1 -43.68 18.28 9.92
C MET A 1 -43.23 17.16 10.84
N HIS A 2 -42.14 16.46 10.55
CA HIS A 2 -41.63 15.39 11.42
C HIS A 2 -40.15 15.62 11.75
N TYR A 3 -39.81 15.29 12.99
CA TYR A 3 -38.51 15.49 13.62
C TYR A 3 -38.09 14.15 14.21
N SER A 4 -36.87 13.69 13.88
CA SER A 4 -36.25 12.52 14.51
C SER A 4 -35.03 12.97 15.30
N GLU A 5 -34.89 12.44 16.51
CA GLU A 5 -33.73 12.63 17.37
C GLU A 5 -33.17 11.26 17.70
N GLU A 6 -31.89 11.09 17.39
CA GLU A 6 -31.19 9.82 17.52
C GLU A 6 -30.47 9.73 18.89
N LEU A 7 -30.10 8.52 19.31
CA LEU A 7 -29.43 8.30 20.60
C LEU A 7 -28.09 9.02 20.74
N ASN A 8 -27.42 9.32 19.62
CA ASN A 8 -26.15 10.06 19.59
C ASN A 8 -26.34 11.59 19.64
N GLY A 9 -27.59 12.08 19.72
CA GLY A 9 -27.94 13.50 19.73
C GLY A 9 -28.07 14.14 18.34
N ASP A 10 -27.91 13.36 17.27
CA ASP A 10 -28.15 13.85 15.91
C ASP A 10 -29.63 14.10 15.67
N ARG A 11 -29.89 15.05 14.78
CA ARG A 11 -31.24 15.52 14.45
C ARG A 11 -31.45 15.50 12.96
N VAL A 12 -32.51 14.83 12.53
CA VAL A 12 -32.90 14.79 11.12
C VAL A 12 -34.23 15.51 10.96
N TRP A 13 -34.23 16.50 10.07
CA TRP A 13 -35.43 17.27 9.73
C TRP A 13 -35.91 16.93 8.32
N MET A 14 -37.22 16.71 8.18
CA MET A 14 -37.82 16.53 6.86
C MET A 14 -39.19 17.20 6.77
N ASN A 15 -39.41 17.95 5.68
CA ASN A 15 -40.71 18.51 5.36
C ASN A 15 -41.69 17.43 4.92
N MET A 16 -42.91 17.46 5.45
CA MET A 16 -44.00 16.52 5.14
C MET A 16 -45.17 17.18 4.39
N HIS A 17 -45.03 18.45 4.03
CA HIS A 17 -46.08 19.18 3.34
C HIS A 17 -46.32 18.58 1.94
N ASN A 18 -47.59 18.44 1.55
CA ASN A 18 -48.04 17.85 0.29
C ASN A 18 -47.53 16.42 0.02
N LYS A 19 -47.18 15.66 1.06
CA LYS A 19 -46.89 14.23 0.93
C LYS A 19 -48.15 13.41 1.17
N THR A 20 -48.29 12.35 0.38
CA THR A 20 -49.34 11.34 0.58
C THR A 20 -49.07 10.52 1.84
N HIS A 21 -50.11 9.87 2.36
CA HIS A 21 -50.00 9.01 3.54
C HIS A 21 -48.95 7.90 3.35
N SER A 22 -48.91 7.26 2.17
CA SER A 22 -47.93 6.21 1.85
C SER A 22 -46.50 6.73 1.83
N GLU A 23 -46.27 7.95 1.31
CA GLU A 23 -44.95 8.59 1.34
C GLU A 23 -44.52 8.92 2.76
N ILE A 24 -45.44 9.41 3.61
CA ILE A 24 -45.15 9.71 5.01
C ILE A 24 -44.72 8.44 5.75
N ILE A 25 -45.45 7.33 5.58
CA ILE A 25 -45.07 6.05 6.18
C ILE A 25 -43.68 5.61 5.73
N LYS A 26 -43.41 5.69 4.42
CA LYS A 26 -42.09 5.33 3.87
C LYS A 26 -40.97 6.15 4.51
N TRP A 27 -41.16 7.45 4.67
CA TRP A 27 -40.15 8.31 5.29
C TRP A 27 -39.99 8.05 6.79
N ILE A 28 -41.08 7.74 7.50
CA ILE A 28 -41.02 7.32 8.92
C ILE A 28 -40.23 6.02 9.08
N ASP A 29 -40.45 5.03 8.20
CA ASP A 29 -39.70 3.78 8.25
C ASP A 29 -38.21 3.96 7.94
N VAL A 30 -37.86 4.86 7.01
CA VAL A 30 -36.46 5.22 6.75
C VAL A 30 -35.84 5.87 7.99
N LEU A 31 -36.50 6.88 8.58
CA LEU A 31 -36.01 7.57 9.78
C LEU A 31 -35.80 6.61 10.95
N ARG A 32 -36.67 5.62 11.12
CA ARG A 32 -36.58 4.60 12.18
C ARG A 32 -35.45 3.59 11.98
N THR A 33 -35.05 3.33 10.73
CA THR A 33 -34.09 2.25 10.40
C THR A 33 -32.68 2.74 10.11
N GLN A 34 -32.53 4.02 9.76
CA GLN A 34 -31.22 4.63 9.56
C GLN A 34 -30.61 5.12 10.87
N GLN A 35 -29.29 5.24 10.89
CA GLN A 35 -28.56 5.89 11.97
C GLN A 35 -28.15 7.30 11.53
N GLY A 36 -28.85 8.33 11.98
CA GLY A 36 -28.56 9.73 11.62
C GLY A 36 -28.69 10.03 10.12
N ASP A 37 -28.09 11.14 9.66
CA ASP A 37 -28.12 11.54 8.25
C ASP A 37 -26.97 10.92 7.44
N ASN A 38 -27.06 9.61 7.21
CA ASN A 38 -26.11 8.86 6.38
C ASN A 38 -26.09 9.29 4.91
N SER A 39 -27.14 9.97 4.44
CA SER A 39 -27.28 10.36 3.03
C SER A 39 -26.43 11.58 2.66
N SER A 40 -26.14 12.43 3.64
CA SER A 40 -25.31 13.64 3.47
C SER A 40 -23.83 13.35 3.19
N THR A 41 -23.34 12.16 3.60
CA THR A 41 -21.91 11.86 3.62
C THR A 41 -21.58 10.67 2.71
N ARG A 42 -20.65 10.89 1.77
CA ARG A 42 -20.19 9.82 0.88
C ARG A 42 -19.14 8.94 1.57
N LEU A 43 -19.45 7.65 1.72
CA LEU A 43 -18.50 6.66 2.23
C LEU A 43 -17.33 6.44 1.26
N ARG A 44 -16.12 6.30 1.81
CA ARG A 44 -14.92 5.90 1.03
C ARG A 44 -14.84 4.39 0.81
N LYS A 45 -15.31 3.60 1.79
CA LYS A 45 -15.34 2.14 1.78
C LYS A 45 -16.67 1.69 2.41
N TYR A 46 -17.26 0.63 1.88
CA TYR A 46 -18.52 0.06 2.37
C TYR A 46 -18.34 -1.03 3.43
N GLN A 47 -17.10 -1.37 3.75
CA GLN A 47 -16.74 -2.38 4.72
C GLN A 47 -15.66 -1.83 5.64
N TYR A 48 -15.81 -2.10 6.93
CA TYR A 48 -14.91 -1.67 7.99
C TYR A 48 -14.73 -2.82 8.99
N THR A 49 -13.51 -2.97 9.50
CA THR A 49 -13.18 -3.83 10.63
C THR A 49 -11.96 -3.25 11.34
N ASP A 50 -11.98 -3.24 12.67
CA ASP A 50 -10.81 -2.85 13.47
C ASP A 50 -9.67 -3.87 13.35
N TYR A 51 -9.98 -5.11 12.97
CA TYR A 51 -9.03 -6.22 12.89
C TYR A 51 -9.05 -6.86 11.49
N PRO A 52 -8.40 -6.24 10.49
CA PRO A 52 -8.46 -6.71 9.11
C PRO A 52 -7.58 -7.93 8.81
N SER A 53 -6.61 -8.25 9.68
CA SER A 53 -5.72 -9.40 9.50
C SER A 53 -5.72 -10.30 10.73
N ILE A 54 -5.81 -11.61 10.50
CA ILE A 54 -5.74 -12.65 11.54
C ILE A 54 -4.28 -13.00 11.87
N GLN A 55 -3.41 -13.08 10.85
CA GLN A 55 -2.01 -13.48 11.00
C GLN A 55 -1.05 -12.30 11.22
N GLY A 56 -1.59 -11.08 11.18
CA GLY A 56 -0.82 -9.83 11.22
C GLY A 56 -0.72 -9.16 9.85
N PRO A 57 -0.64 -7.82 9.80
CA PRO A 57 -0.46 -7.11 8.55
C PRO A 57 0.95 -7.31 7.98
N TRP A 58 1.09 -7.18 6.67
CA TRP A 58 2.40 -7.16 6.03
C TRP A 58 3.22 -5.95 6.52
N THR A 59 4.49 -6.19 6.79
CA THR A 59 5.48 -5.15 7.09
C THR A 59 6.70 -5.33 6.18
N PRO A 60 7.53 -4.29 6.00
CA PRO A 60 8.80 -4.41 5.28
C PRO A 60 9.75 -5.48 5.85
N PHE A 61 9.50 -5.95 7.08
CA PHE A 61 10.30 -6.96 7.77
C PHE A 61 9.72 -8.38 7.68
N THR A 62 8.47 -8.53 7.26
CA THR A 62 7.76 -9.83 7.25
C THR A 62 8.49 -10.90 6.44
N PHE A 63 9.20 -10.51 5.37
CA PHE A 63 9.97 -11.41 4.50
C PHE A 63 11.46 -11.07 4.45
N LYS A 64 12.03 -10.53 5.54
CA LYS A 64 13.48 -10.30 5.59
C LYS A 64 14.24 -11.61 5.67
N ASN A 65 15.46 -11.60 5.13
CA ASN A 65 16.33 -12.77 5.12
C ASN A 65 16.62 -13.24 6.56
N PRO A 66 16.26 -14.48 6.95
CA PRO A 66 16.49 -14.99 8.30
C PRO A 66 17.96 -15.00 8.72
N ALA A 67 18.89 -15.02 7.75
CA ALA A 67 20.33 -14.99 8.02
C ALA A 67 20.78 -13.72 8.77
N LEU A 68 20.01 -12.64 8.72
CA LEU A 68 20.29 -11.44 9.53
C LEU A 68 20.15 -11.68 11.04
N ASN A 69 19.34 -12.65 11.47
CA ASN A 69 19.07 -12.88 12.90
C ASN A 69 20.28 -13.48 13.64
N THR A 70 21.18 -14.16 12.92
CA THR A 70 22.38 -14.80 13.48
C THR A 70 23.68 -14.13 13.05
N ALA A 71 23.59 -13.07 12.24
CA ALA A 71 24.76 -12.34 11.74
C ALA A 71 25.41 -11.48 12.84
N GLN A 72 26.74 -11.47 12.90
CA GLN A 72 27.48 -10.48 13.68
C GLN A 72 27.61 -9.20 12.85
N LEU A 73 27.15 -8.08 13.40
CA LEU A 73 27.21 -6.78 12.76
C LEU A 73 28.35 -5.94 13.36
N PRO A 74 29.07 -5.14 12.56
CA PRO A 74 28.86 -4.90 11.12
C PRO A 74 29.36 -6.06 10.25
N SER A 75 28.56 -6.47 9.27
CA SER A 75 28.92 -7.51 8.31
C SER A 75 29.13 -6.92 6.92
N GLN A 76 30.29 -7.24 6.31
CA GLN A 76 30.63 -6.79 4.97
C GLN A 76 29.65 -7.31 3.91
N THR A 77 29.09 -8.51 4.09
CA THR A 77 28.14 -9.09 3.13
C THR A 77 26.77 -8.41 3.18
N PHE A 78 26.24 -8.14 4.37
CA PHE A 78 24.96 -7.41 4.50
C PHE A 78 25.09 -5.90 4.27
N GLY A 79 26.29 -5.36 4.37
CA GLY A 79 26.61 -3.96 4.05
C GLY A 79 27.04 -3.75 2.59
N ALA A 80 27.22 -4.80 1.80
CA ALA A 80 27.61 -4.69 0.40
C ALA A 80 26.52 -3.96 -0.40
N ASN A 81 26.93 -2.95 -1.18
CA ASN A 81 26.03 -2.19 -2.03
C ASN A 81 26.07 -2.72 -3.47
N ASP A 82 25.32 -3.80 -3.71
CA ASP A 82 25.24 -4.44 -5.03
C ASP A 82 24.41 -3.64 -6.06
N ARG A 83 23.96 -2.44 -5.70
CA ARG A 83 23.16 -1.56 -6.58
C ARG A 83 24.02 -0.60 -7.37
N LEU A 84 25.31 -0.46 -7.03
CA LEU A 84 26.19 0.44 -7.74
C LEU A 84 26.55 -0.17 -9.10
N PRO A 85 26.37 0.58 -10.21
CA PRO A 85 26.89 0.14 -11.49
C PRO A 85 28.42 0.10 -11.46
N MET A 86 29.00 -0.75 -12.31
CA MET A 86 30.46 -0.85 -12.46
C MET A 86 31.08 0.52 -12.73
N THR A 87 32.17 0.83 -12.02
CA THR A 87 32.81 2.14 -12.11
C THR A 87 33.44 2.36 -13.49
N ALA A 88 33.55 3.62 -13.93
CA ALA A 88 34.23 3.96 -15.19
C ALA A 88 35.69 3.47 -15.21
N THR A 89 36.38 3.49 -14.05
CA THR A 89 37.73 2.97 -13.90
C THR A 89 37.80 1.46 -14.09
N GLU A 90 36.86 0.70 -13.52
CA GLU A 90 36.78 -0.75 -13.75
C GLU A 90 36.43 -1.08 -15.20
N GLN A 91 35.53 -0.33 -15.82
CA GLN A 91 35.22 -0.48 -17.25
C GLN A 91 36.46 -0.31 -18.12
N LEU A 92 37.25 0.76 -17.89
CA LEU A 92 38.50 1.00 -18.61
C LEU A 92 39.53 -0.10 -18.35
N ARG A 93 39.64 -0.59 -17.11
CA ARG A 93 40.55 -1.70 -16.74
C ARG A 93 40.20 -2.96 -17.53
N LEU A 94 38.92 -3.33 -17.58
CA LEU A 94 38.44 -4.49 -18.32
C LEU A 94 38.65 -4.35 -19.83
N MET A 95 38.38 -3.16 -20.40
CA MET A 95 38.63 -2.89 -21.82
C MET A 95 40.12 -3.03 -22.17
N PHE A 96 41.02 -2.56 -21.30
CA PHE A 96 42.46 -2.68 -21.50
C PHE A 96 42.95 -4.13 -21.38
N GLU A 97 42.45 -4.88 -20.39
CA GLU A 97 42.74 -6.32 -20.26
C GLU A 97 42.26 -7.10 -21.48
N ALA A 98 41.06 -6.82 -21.97
CA ALA A 98 40.50 -7.44 -23.18
C ALA A 98 41.36 -7.14 -24.43
N GLN A 99 41.86 -5.91 -24.59
CA GLN A 99 42.76 -5.55 -25.69
C GLN A 99 44.09 -6.33 -25.65
N LYS A 100 44.65 -6.57 -24.45
CA LYS A 100 45.87 -7.37 -24.30
C LYS A 100 45.67 -8.84 -24.67
N LEU A 101 44.52 -9.40 -24.32
CA LEU A 101 44.15 -10.77 -24.69
C LEU A 101 44.00 -10.90 -26.22
N GLY A 102 43.30 -9.97 -26.87
CA GLY A 102 43.16 -9.96 -28.33
C GLY A 102 44.50 -9.86 -29.09
N LYS A 103 45.40 -8.97 -28.64
CA LYS A 103 46.76 -8.86 -29.20
C LYS A 103 47.59 -10.14 -29.04
N ASN A 104 47.43 -10.85 -27.93
CA ASN A 104 48.15 -12.11 -27.67
C ASN A 104 47.59 -13.29 -28.49
N GLU A 105 46.32 -13.26 -28.89
CA GLU A 105 45.74 -14.29 -29.78
C GLU A 105 46.13 -14.08 -31.24
N GLU A 106 46.17 -12.83 -31.72
CA GLU A 106 46.67 -12.51 -33.07
C GLU A 106 48.14 -12.90 -33.27
N LEU A 107 48.98 -12.78 -32.24
CA LEU A 107 50.39 -13.20 -32.27
C LEU A 107 50.59 -14.72 -32.30
N LYS A 108 49.65 -15.52 -31.76
CA LYS A 108 49.76 -17.00 -31.72
C LYS A 108 49.30 -17.70 -32.99
N THR A 109 48.59 -17.00 -33.86
CA THR A 109 48.01 -17.58 -35.09
C THR A 109 48.88 -17.29 -36.33
N ALA A 110 50.02 -16.61 -36.14
CA ALA A 110 50.92 -16.15 -37.19
C ALA A 110 52.27 -16.90 -37.26
N GLU A 111 52.42 -18.05 -36.60
CA GLU A 111 53.59 -18.95 -36.68
C GLU A 111 53.27 -20.29 -37.36
#